data_AF-A0A7R9EDR3-F1
#
_entry.id   AF-A0A7R9EDR3-F1
#
_cell.length_a   1.000
_cell.length_b   1.000
_cell.length_c   1.000
_cell.angle_alpha   90.00
_cell.angle_beta   90.00
_cell.angle_gamma   90.00
#
_symmetry.space_group_name_H-M   'P 1'
#
loop_
_entity.id
_entity.type
_entity.pdbx_description
1 polymer ?
#
loop_
_entity_poly.entity_id
_entity_poly.type
_entity_poly.pdbx_seq_one_letter_code
_entity_poly.pdbx_strand_id
1 'polypeptide(L)'
;MVIWSNKAKREMGGADNRVQNGLLLETSEEWEQCEKKMKDVRAWMDKSRQSLDSPQNKKKPLRDQLNIRDKIVMDIATQKTKISISAEKLQVHFRSGVGGDSKVTEAAQEILKELDQFHEVMKEQSNTLDTCLLQLDQYQQEIQQLRQQIVQVESQLRIVLSPTYLPHERDRAAEEQNVCRERVVALQTKIAARNERMKLLAQRGTPDTELLDS
;
A
#
# COMPACT_ATOMS: atom_id res chain seq x y z
N MET A 1 17.09 -74.21 -12.09
CA MET A 1 17.55 -72.83 -11.81
C MET A 1 16.80 -71.75 -12.62
N VAL A 2 16.40 -72.02 -13.88
CA VAL A 2 15.76 -71.03 -14.79
C VAL A 2 14.34 -70.57 -14.36
N ILE A 3 13.53 -71.44 -13.76
CA ILE A 3 12.14 -71.12 -13.35
C ILE A 3 12.10 -70.10 -12.20
N TRP A 4 13.02 -70.23 -11.24
CA TRP A 4 13.16 -69.28 -10.13
C TRP A 4 13.61 -67.89 -10.62
N SER A 5 14.53 -67.85 -11.60
CA SER A 5 15.01 -66.60 -12.19
C SER A 5 13.90 -65.84 -12.93
N ASN A 6 12.99 -66.55 -13.62
CA ASN A 6 11.85 -65.95 -14.32
C ASN A 6 10.69 -65.56 -13.38
N LYS A 7 10.58 -66.17 -12.21
CA LYS A 7 9.63 -65.77 -11.17
C LYS A 7 10.12 -64.51 -10.46
N ALA A 8 11.39 -64.46 -10.05
CA ALA A 8 12.03 -63.29 -9.46
C ALA A 8 12.03 -62.07 -10.40
N LYS A 9 12.32 -62.25 -11.70
CA LYS A 9 12.22 -61.16 -12.69
C LYS A 9 10.80 -60.62 -12.86
N ARG A 10 9.77 -61.48 -12.83
CA ARG A 10 8.36 -61.07 -12.91
C ARG A 10 7.89 -60.36 -11.64
N GLU A 11 8.29 -60.85 -10.47
CA GLU A 11 7.96 -60.25 -9.18
C GLU A 11 8.68 -58.90 -8.98
N MET A 12 9.97 -58.81 -9.35
CA MET A 12 10.72 -57.54 -9.33
C MET A 12 10.16 -56.54 -10.36
N GLY A 13 9.88 -56.96 -11.60
CA GLY A 13 9.28 -56.07 -12.61
C GLY A 13 7.87 -55.61 -12.25
N GLY A 14 7.09 -56.43 -11.54
CA GLY A 14 5.77 -56.05 -11.03
C GLY A 14 5.82 -55.17 -9.76
N ALA A 15 6.90 -55.22 -8.99
CA ALA A 15 7.13 -54.30 -7.87
C ALA A 15 7.58 -52.91 -8.37
N ASP A 16 8.53 -52.89 -9.32
CA ASP A 16 9.04 -51.68 -9.96
C ASP A 16 7.92 -50.88 -10.67
N ASN A 17 7.07 -51.56 -11.43
CA ASN A 17 5.92 -50.94 -12.10
C ASN A 17 4.87 -50.39 -11.11
N ARG A 18 4.70 -51.02 -9.93
CA ARG A 18 3.81 -50.49 -8.88
C ARG A 18 4.37 -49.22 -8.23
N VAL A 19 5.67 -49.20 -7.95
CA VAL A 19 6.35 -48.01 -7.41
C VAL A 19 6.29 -46.86 -8.41
N GLN A 20 6.55 -47.14 -9.68
CA GLN A 20 6.48 -46.15 -10.75
C GLN A 20 5.05 -45.59 -10.94
N ASN A 21 4.02 -46.44 -10.91
CA ASN A 21 2.63 -45.98 -10.97
C ASN A 21 2.23 -45.15 -9.73
N GLY A 22 2.74 -45.49 -8.54
CA GLY A 22 2.53 -44.69 -7.33
C GLY A 22 3.15 -43.29 -7.44
N LEU A 23 4.41 -43.21 -7.87
CA LEU A 23 5.11 -41.94 -8.09
C LEU A 23 4.43 -41.07 -9.15
N LEU A 24 3.90 -41.67 -10.22
CA LEU A 24 3.14 -40.96 -11.25
C LEU A 24 1.83 -40.39 -10.70
N LEU A 25 1.11 -41.14 -9.87
CA LEU A 25 -0.13 -40.67 -9.24
C LEU A 25 0.16 -39.49 -8.30
N GLU A 26 1.14 -39.64 -7.41
CA GLU A 26 1.55 -38.56 -6.50
C GLU A 26 1.98 -37.31 -7.27
N THR A 27 2.77 -37.47 -8.33
CA THR A 27 3.20 -36.33 -9.17
C THR A 27 2.02 -35.66 -9.86
N SER A 28 1.03 -36.43 -10.32
CA SER A 28 -0.20 -35.89 -10.92
C SER A 28 -1.04 -35.11 -9.91
N GLU A 29 -1.19 -35.63 -8.69
CA GLU A 29 -1.92 -34.94 -7.62
C GLU A 29 -1.24 -33.61 -7.23
N GLU A 30 0.09 -33.61 -7.14
CA GLU A 30 0.86 -32.39 -6.86
C GLU A 30 0.78 -31.37 -8.01
N TRP A 31 0.74 -31.85 -9.26
CA TRP A 31 0.53 -30.99 -10.42
C TRP A 31 -0.82 -30.27 -10.33
N GLU A 32 -1.91 -31.01 -10.12
CA GLU A 32 -3.26 -30.45 -10.01
C GLU A 32 -3.36 -29.45 -8.84
N GLN A 33 -2.73 -29.74 -7.71
CA GLN A 33 -2.67 -28.83 -6.57
C GLN A 33 -1.93 -27.53 -6.92
N CYS A 34 -0.82 -27.62 -7.66
CA CYS A 34 -0.07 -26.44 -8.12
C CYS A 34 -0.91 -25.58 -9.07
N GLU A 35 -1.57 -26.20 -10.05
CA GLU A 35 -2.47 -25.48 -10.97
C GLU A 35 -3.64 -24.81 -10.24
N LYS A 36 -4.25 -25.52 -9.29
CA LYS A 36 -5.32 -24.96 -8.47
C LYS A 36 -4.82 -23.76 -7.67
N LYS A 37 -3.64 -23.85 -7.05
CA LYS A 37 -3.04 -22.74 -6.30
C LYS A 37 -2.81 -21.52 -7.20
N MET A 38 -2.29 -21.75 -8.40
CA MET A 38 -2.07 -20.71 -9.41
C MET A 38 -3.38 -19.99 -9.78
N LYS A 39 -4.47 -20.75 -10.01
CA LYS A 39 -5.79 -20.18 -10.30
C LYS A 39 -6.35 -19.35 -9.12
N ASP A 40 -6.21 -19.87 -7.90
CA ASP A 40 -6.68 -19.18 -6.68
C ASP A 40 -5.95 -17.84 -6.47
N VAL A 41 -4.64 -17.81 -6.73
CA VAL A 41 -3.82 -16.58 -6.61
C VAL A 41 -4.20 -15.55 -7.66
N ARG A 42 -4.42 -15.95 -8.92
CA ARG A 42 -4.91 -15.04 -9.97
C ARG A 42 -6.28 -14.45 -9.61
N ALA A 43 -7.22 -15.30 -9.19
CA ALA A 43 -8.54 -14.86 -8.76
C ALA A 43 -8.46 -13.91 -7.55
N TRP A 44 -7.51 -14.12 -6.64
CA TRP A 44 -7.25 -13.21 -5.52
C TRP A 44 -6.69 -11.86 -5.99
N MET A 45 -5.77 -11.83 -6.97
CA MET A 45 -5.26 -10.58 -7.54
C MET A 45 -6.39 -9.77 -8.18
N ASP A 46 -7.24 -10.41 -8.99
CA ASP A 46 -8.36 -9.75 -9.65
C ASP A 46 -9.35 -9.15 -8.64
N LYS A 47 -9.71 -9.92 -7.61
CA LYS A 47 -10.58 -9.45 -6.52
C LYS A 47 -9.96 -8.30 -5.75
N SER A 48 -8.65 -8.35 -5.49
CA SER A 48 -7.92 -7.29 -4.81
C SER A 48 -7.95 -6.00 -5.62
N ARG A 49 -7.68 -6.07 -6.92
CA ARG A 49 -7.77 -4.92 -7.84
C ARG A 49 -9.17 -4.34 -7.89
N GLN A 50 -10.20 -5.18 -8.08
CA GLN A 50 -11.61 -4.73 -8.08
C GLN A 50 -12.02 -4.06 -6.77
N SER A 51 -11.58 -4.60 -5.64
CA SER A 51 -11.84 -4.02 -4.32
C SER A 51 -11.18 -2.65 -4.18
N LEU A 52 -9.92 -2.53 -4.60
CA LEU A 52 -9.17 -1.28 -4.55
C LEU A 52 -9.78 -0.18 -5.43
N ASP A 53 -10.27 -0.54 -6.61
CA ASP A 53 -10.89 0.38 -7.57
C ASP A 53 -12.33 0.76 -7.22
N SER A 54 -12.94 0.07 -6.26
CA SER A 54 -14.33 0.32 -5.89
C SER A 54 -14.55 1.76 -5.40
N PRO A 55 -15.69 2.41 -5.77
CA PRO A 55 -16.02 3.75 -5.29
C PRO A 55 -16.07 3.84 -3.76
N GLN A 56 -16.44 2.74 -3.10
CA GLN A 56 -16.49 2.67 -1.64
C GLN A 56 -15.10 2.74 -1.01
N ASN A 57 -14.10 2.11 -1.63
CA ASN A 57 -12.72 2.20 -1.16
C ASN A 57 -12.15 3.62 -1.38
N LYS A 58 -12.43 4.23 -2.54
CA LYS A 58 -11.96 5.59 -2.87
C LYS A 58 -12.51 6.68 -1.96
N LYS A 59 -13.68 6.47 -1.34
CA LYS A 59 -14.30 7.40 -0.38
C LYS A 59 -13.78 7.26 1.05
N LYS A 60 -12.95 6.26 1.36
CA LYS A 60 -12.40 6.08 2.70
C LYS A 60 -11.39 7.18 3.03
N PRO A 61 -11.19 7.52 4.32
CA PRO A 61 -10.08 8.37 4.74
C PRO A 61 -8.74 7.87 4.20
N LEU A 62 -7.81 8.79 3.88
CA LEU A 62 -6.50 8.42 3.31
C LEU A 62 -5.74 7.40 4.16
N ARG A 63 -5.84 7.50 5.48
CA ARG A 63 -5.25 6.54 6.42
C ARG A 63 -5.83 5.13 6.28
N ASP A 64 -7.14 5.01 6.16
CA ASP A 64 -7.80 3.73 5.93
C ASP A 64 -7.44 3.17 4.56
N GLN A 65 -7.34 4.06 3.57
CA GLN A 65 -6.88 3.70 2.24
C GLN A 65 -5.48 3.10 2.29
N LEU A 66 -4.52 3.77 2.94
CA LEU A 66 -3.15 3.30 3.13
C LEU A 66 -3.09 1.93 3.81
N ASN A 67 -3.79 1.77 4.95
CA ASN A 67 -3.84 0.51 5.69
C ASN A 67 -4.28 -0.67 4.80
N ILE A 68 -5.20 -0.43 3.86
CA ILE A 68 -5.64 -1.47 2.91
C ILE A 68 -4.51 -1.82 1.93
N ARG A 69 -3.77 -0.84 1.40
CA ARG A 69 -2.65 -1.10 0.46
C ARG A 69 -1.52 -1.85 1.17
N ASP A 70 -1.18 -1.45 2.40
CA ASP A 70 -0.15 -2.12 3.19
C ASP A 70 -0.53 -3.58 3.50
N LYS A 71 -1.81 -3.81 3.82
CA LYS A 71 -2.32 -5.18 3.98
C LYS A 71 -2.17 -5.97 2.69
N ILE A 72 -2.52 -5.40 1.54
CA ILE A 72 -2.34 -6.07 0.25
C ILE A 72 -0.85 -6.37 -0.01
N VAL A 73 0.07 -5.45 0.29
CA VAL A 73 1.52 -5.69 0.19
C VAL A 73 1.94 -6.92 1.01
N MET A 74 1.48 -7.03 2.26
CA MET A 74 1.74 -8.20 3.11
C MET A 74 1.11 -9.49 2.53
N ASP A 75 -0.11 -9.39 2.02
CA ASP A 75 -0.81 -10.53 1.42
C ASP A 75 -0.12 -11.00 0.13
N ILE A 76 0.43 -10.09 -0.68
CA ILE A 76 1.23 -10.43 -1.88
C ILE A 76 2.42 -11.31 -1.48
N ALA A 77 3.20 -10.91 -0.47
CA ALA A 77 4.33 -11.72 0.00
C ALA A 77 3.87 -13.13 0.41
N THR A 78 2.72 -13.23 1.07
CA THR A 78 2.12 -14.52 1.43
C THR A 78 1.72 -15.34 0.20
N GLN A 79 1.15 -14.73 -0.86
CA GLN A 79 0.82 -15.45 -2.10
C GLN A 79 2.08 -15.91 -2.86
N LYS A 80 3.13 -15.08 -2.92
CA LYS A 80 4.41 -15.46 -3.56
C LYS A 80 5.01 -16.69 -2.90
N THR A 81 5.01 -16.73 -1.56
CA THR A 81 5.47 -17.91 -0.80
C THR A 81 4.64 -19.15 -1.11
N LYS A 82 3.30 -19.03 -1.19
CA LYS A 82 2.43 -20.17 -1.54
C LYS A 82 2.73 -20.74 -2.93
N ILE A 83 2.93 -19.89 -3.93
CA ILE A 83 3.27 -20.33 -5.29
C ILE A 83 4.64 -20.96 -5.33
N SER A 84 5.64 -20.32 -4.70
CA SER A 84 7.03 -20.81 -4.69
C SER A 84 7.12 -22.19 -4.05
N ILE A 85 6.53 -22.38 -2.85
CA ILE A 85 6.50 -23.68 -2.16
C ILE A 85 5.78 -24.73 -3.01
N SER A 86 4.65 -24.39 -3.64
CA SER A 86 3.89 -25.34 -4.45
C SER A 86 4.67 -25.77 -5.71
N ALA A 87 5.37 -24.84 -6.36
CA ALA A 87 6.19 -25.12 -7.53
C ALA A 87 7.45 -25.91 -7.15
N GLU A 88 8.11 -25.56 -6.04
CA GLU A 88 9.26 -26.30 -5.50
C GLU A 88 8.89 -27.73 -5.14
N LYS A 89 7.74 -27.94 -4.50
CA LYS A 89 7.24 -29.27 -4.15
C LYS A 89 7.06 -30.12 -5.40
N LEU A 90 6.40 -29.59 -6.44
CA LEU A 90 6.22 -30.28 -7.71
C LEU A 90 7.57 -30.58 -8.41
N GLN A 91 8.52 -29.65 -8.36
CA GLN A 91 9.87 -29.84 -8.90
C GLN A 91 10.64 -31.00 -8.22
N VAL A 92 10.42 -31.25 -6.93
CA VAL A 92 11.00 -32.41 -6.24
C VAL A 92 10.48 -33.72 -6.85
N HIS A 93 9.18 -33.80 -7.17
CA HIS A 93 8.59 -34.99 -7.81
C HIS A 93 9.19 -35.26 -9.21
N PHE A 94 9.46 -34.21 -10.00
CA PHE A 94 10.12 -34.40 -11.30
C PHE A 94 11.56 -34.92 -11.18
N ARG A 95 12.28 -34.47 -10.16
CA ARG A 95 13.65 -34.94 -9.89
C ARG A 95 13.69 -36.40 -9.41
N SER A 96 12.57 -36.93 -8.91
CA SER A 96 12.43 -38.33 -8.49
C SER A 96 12.22 -39.32 -9.65
N GLY A 97 12.37 -38.88 -10.91
CA GLY A 97 12.37 -39.76 -12.08
C GLY A 97 11.10 -39.75 -12.92
N VAL A 98 10.12 -38.90 -12.57
CA VAL A 98 8.95 -38.62 -13.40
C VAL A 98 9.31 -37.45 -14.33
N GLY A 99 9.46 -37.70 -15.64
CA GLY A 99 9.74 -36.64 -16.60
C GLY A 99 8.71 -35.51 -16.51
N GLY A 100 9.14 -34.30 -16.16
CA GLY A 100 8.27 -33.15 -15.95
C GLY A 100 8.12 -32.27 -17.19
N ASP A 101 6.90 -31.79 -17.44
CA ASP A 101 6.65 -30.70 -18.40
C ASP A 101 6.99 -29.35 -17.70
N SER A 102 7.89 -28.56 -18.30
CA SER A 102 8.35 -27.28 -17.74
C SER A 102 7.25 -26.21 -17.68
N LYS A 103 6.16 -26.38 -18.44
CA LYS A 103 5.07 -25.40 -18.56
C LYS A 103 4.46 -24.97 -17.23
N VAL A 104 4.28 -25.89 -16.28
CA VAL A 104 3.70 -25.54 -14.96
C VAL A 104 4.62 -24.63 -14.16
N THR A 105 5.93 -24.85 -14.29
CA THR A 105 6.94 -24.06 -13.58
C THR A 105 7.11 -22.71 -14.26
N GLU A 106 7.05 -22.67 -15.59
CA GLU A 106 6.99 -21.43 -16.36
C GLU A 106 5.74 -20.60 -16.01
N ALA A 107 4.57 -21.22 -15.91
CA ALA A 107 3.33 -20.57 -15.49
C ALA A 107 3.40 -20.05 -14.04
N ALA A 108 4.04 -20.79 -13.13
CA ALA A 108 4.28 -20.33 -11.77
C ALA A 108 5.21 -19.10 -11.75
N GLN A 109 6.27 -19.10 -12.57
CA GLN A 109 7.16 -17.95 -12.71
C GLN A 109 6.46 -16.74 -13.31
N GLU A 110 5.55 -16.93 -14.26
CA GLU A 110 4.72 -15.86 -14.80
C GLU A 110 3.85 -15.21 -13.71
N ILE A 111 3.16 -16.01 -12.88
CA ILE A 111 2.37 -15.48 -11.76
C ILE A 111 3.24 -14.76 -10.74
N LEU A 112 4.45 -15.26 -10.45
CA LEU A 112 5.38 -14.57 -9.56
C LEU A 112 5.76 -13.18 -10.11
N LYS A 113 5.99 -13.07 -11.42
CA LYS A 113 6.24 -11.77 -12.08
C LYS A 113 5.01 -10.86 -12.04
N GLU A 114 3.81 -11.39 -12.24
CA GLU A 114 2.57 -10.62 -12.10
C GLU A 114 2.38 -10.09 -10.66
N LEU A 115 2.69 -10.91 -9.65
CA LEU A 115 2.67 -10.52 -8.25
C LEU A 115 3.72 -9.45 -7.94
N ASP A 116 4.91 -9.52 -8.55
CA ASP A 116 5.94 -8.49 -8.43
C ASP A 116 5.50 -7.15 -9.01
N GLN A 117 4.92 -7.16 -10.22
CA GLN A 117 4.37 -5.94 -10.82
C GLN A 117 3.25 -5.37 -9.96
N PHE A 118 2.37 -6.22 -9.42
CA PHE A 118 1.31 -5.78 -8.52
C PHE A 118 1.87 -5.19 -7.22
N HIS A 119 2.93 -5.79 -6.67
CA HIS A 119 3.62 -5.31 -5.47
C HIS A 119 4.18 -3.90 -5.67
N GLU A 120 4.89 -3.66 -6.77
CA GLU A 120 5.48 -2.34 -7.03
C GLU A 120 4.40 -1.25 -7.17
N VAL A 121 3.29 -1.55 -7.85
CA VAL A 121 2.16 -0.62 -7.95
C VAL A 121 1.54 -0.34 -6.58
N MET A 122 1.38 -1.35 -5.72
CA MET A 122 0.83 -1.15 -4.37
C MET A 122 1.77 -0.34 -3.49
N LYS A 123 3.07 -0.58 -3.58
CA LYS A 123 4.09 0.16 -2.84
C LYS A 123 4.15 1.62 -3.26
N GLU A 124 4.08 1.90 -4.56
CA GLU A 124 4.02 3.28 -5.07
C GLU A 124 2.76 4.01 -4.58
N GLN A 125 1.61 3.33 -4.59
CA GLN A 125 0.37 3.89 -4.05
C GLN A 125 0.45 4.14 -2.54
N SER A 126 1.01 3.21 -1.75
CA SER A 126 1.23 3.42 -0.31
C SER A 126 2.12 4.64 -0.07
N ASN A 127 3.27 4.74 -0.75
CA ASN A 127 4.17 5.89 -0.63
C ASN A 127 3.50 7.22 -0.97
N THR A 128 2.65 7.22 -2.01
CA THR A 128 1.87 8.40 -2.41
C THR A 128 0.91 8.83 -1.30
N LEU A 129 0.19 7.88 -0.70
CA LEU A 129 -0.74 8.13 0.39
C LEU A 129 -0.02 8.59 1.66
N ASP A 130 1.12 7.99 2.00
CA ASP A 130 1.98 8.41 3.11
C ASP A 130 2.44 9.87 2.94
N THR A 131 2.88 10.21 1.73
CA THR A 131 3.28 11.59 1.40
C THR A 131 2.11 12.57 1.58
N CYS A 132 0.90 12.17 1.19
CA CYS A 132 -0.29 12.99 1.43
C CYS A 132 -0.58 13.18 2.93
N LEU A 133 -0.46 12.12 3.73
CA LEU A 133 -0.67 12.20 5.18
C LEU A 133 0.36 13.13 5.85
N LEU A 134 1.63 13.03 5.45
CA LEU A 134 2.68 13.94 5.93
C LEU A 134 2.40 15.40 5.57
N GLN A 135 1.90 15.67 4.36
CA GLN A 135 1.50 17.02 3.96
C GLN A 135 0.29 17.54 4.75
N LEU A 136 -0.69 16.67 5.06
CA LEU A 136 -1.81 17.04 5.93
C LEU A 136 -1.32 17.43 7.34
N ASP A 137 -0.41 16.64 7.90
CA ASP A 137 0.20 16.94 9.20
C ASP A 137 0.98 18.26 9.17
N GLN A 138 1.74 18.51 8.09
CA GLN A 138 2.46 19.77 7.89
C GLN A 138 1.50 20.96 7.84
N TYR A 139 0.46 20.92 7.00
CA TYR A 139 -0.52 22.01 6.93
C TYR A 139 -1.24 22.23 8.26
N GLN A 140 -1.54 21.15 8.99
CA GLN A 140 -2.14 21.26 10.31
C GLN A 140 -1.20 21.96 11.30
N GLN A 141 0.10 21.66 11.29
CA GLN A 141 1.09 22.36 12.12
C GLN A 141 1.22 23.84 11.76
N GLU A 142 1.31 24.16 10.46
CA GLU A 142 1.38 25.54 9.98
C GLU A 142 0.13 26.34 10.38
N ILE A 143 -1.06 25.75 10.29
CA ILE A 143 -2.30 26.38 10.76
C ILE A 143 -2.23 26.66 12.27
N GLN A 144 -1.71 25.75 13.09
CA GLN A 144 -1.56 26.00 14.53
C GLN A 144 -0.58 27.14 14.80
N GLN A 145 0.54 27.23 14.08
CA GLN A 145 1.48 28.33 14.20
C GLN A 145 0.85 29.67 13.82
N LEU A 146 0.09 29.73 12.71
CA LEU A 146 -0.63 30.94 12.30
C LEU A 146 -1.68 31.35 13.35
N ARG A 147 -2.39 30.40 13.95
CA ARG A 147 -3.34 30.68 15.06
C ARG A 147 -2.64 31.27 16.27
N GLN A 148 -1.46 30.77 16.64
CA GLN A 148 -0.67 31.35 17.73
C GLN A 148 -0.21 32.78 17.40
N GLN A 149 0.19 33.05 16.16
CA GLN A 149 0.52 34.41 15.72
C GLN A 149 -0.69 35.35 15.82
N ILE A 150 -1.89 34.90 15.45
CA ILE A 150 -3.12 35.69 15.63
C ILE A 150 -3.32 36.06 17.10
N VAL A 151 -3.23 35.08 18.01
CA VAL A 151 -3.37 35.32 19.46
C VAL A 151 -2.33 36.33 19.97
N GLN A 152 -1.09 36.28 19.46
CA GLN A 152 -0.05 37.25 19.81
C GLN A 152 -0.41 38.67 19.34
N VAL A 153 -0.88 38.83 18.09
CA VAL A 153 -1.29 40.13 17.54
C VAL A 153 -2.53 40.67 18.27
N GLU A 154 -3.48 39.82 18.63
CA GLU A 154 -4.67 40.20 19.42
C GLU A 154 -4.30 40.64 20.84
N SER A 155 -3.31 40.00 21.46
CA SER A 155 -2.75 40.41 22.75
C SER A 155 -2.08 41.79 22.65
N GLN A 156 -1.28 42.02 21.61
CA GLN A 156 -0.67 43.33 21.34
C GLN A 156 -1.73 44.41 21.17
N LEU A 157 -2.78 44.13 20.38
CA LEU A 157 -3.89 45.06 20.18
C LEU A 157 -4.59 45.43 21.50
N ARG A 158 -4.75 44.47 22.42
CA ARG A 158 -5.33 44.73 23.76
C ARG A 158 -4.46 45.68 24.58
N ILE A 159 -3.14 45.58 24.48
CA ILE A 159 -2.19 46.48 25.16
C ILE A 159 -2.27 47.89 24.55
N VAL A 160 -2.33 48.01 23.22
CA VAL A 160 -2.50 49.29 22.52
C VAL A 160 -3.82 49.98 22.89
N LEU A 161 -4.85 49.21 23.22
CA LEU A 161 -6.16 49.73 23.66
C LEU A 161 -6.24 50.04 25.17
N SER A 162 -5.14 49.90 25.92
CA SER A 162 -5.12 50.18 27.36
C SER A 162 -5.40 51.66 27.63
N PRO A 163 -6.18 52.03 28.67
CA PRO A 163 -6.57 53.42 28.98
C PRO A 163 -5.41 54.39 29.32
N THR A 164 -4.16 53.93 29.29
CA THR A 164 -2.95 54.67 29.67
C THR A 164 -2.41 55.63 28.60
N TYR A 165 -2.98 55.66 27.40
CA TYR A 165 -2.48 56.48 26.28
C TYR A 165 -2.75 57.99 26.47
N LEU A 166 -1.73 58.81 26.22
CA LEU A 166 -1.83 60.28 26.29
C LEU A 166 -2.48 60.85 25.01
N PRO A 167 -3.11 62.06 25.07
CA PRO A 167 -3.83 62.64 23.93
C PRO A 167 -3.02 62.81 22.63
N HIS A 168 -1.70 62.98 22.72
CA HIS A 168 -0.78 63.10 21.59
C HIS A 168 -0.34 61.75 21.00
N GLU A 169 -0.64 60.65 21.67
CA GLU A 169 -0.34 59.28 21.24
C GLU A 169 -1.55 58.59 20.58
N ARG A 170 -2.70 59.27 20.53
CA ARG A 170 -3.95 58.73 19.97
C ARG A 170 -3.84 58.39 18.49
N ASP A 171 -3.16 59.22 17.70
CA ASP A 171 -2.95 58.97 16.28
C ASP A 171 -2.00 57.78 16.06
N ARG A 172 -0.98 57.63 16.92
CA ARG A 172 -0.07 56.48 16.91
C ARG A 172 -0.79 55.18 17.30
N ALA A 173 -1.65 55.22 18.31
CA ALA A 173 -2.45 54.07 18.73
C ALA A 173 -3.44 53.62 17.64
N ALA A 174 -4.02 54.56 16.89
CA ALA A 174 -4.89 54.25 15.75
C ALA A 174 -4.14 53.56 14.61
N GLU A 175 -2.93 54.04 14.30
CA GLU A 175 -2.06 53.43 13.28
C GLU A 175 -1.64 52.00 13.70
N GLU A 176 -1.16 51.83 14.93
CA GLU A 176 -0.79 50.51 15.46
C GLU A 176 -1.98 49.54 15.49
N GLN A 177 -3.19 50.04 15.78
CA GLN A 177 -4.42 49.25 15.70
C GLN A 177 -4.71 48.80 14.26
N ASN A 178 -4.55 49.68 13.27
CA ASN A 178 -4.78 49.33 11.87
C ASN A 178 -3.80 48.27 11.39
N VAL A 179 -2.51 48.45 11.68
CA VAL A 179 -1.46 47.46 11.37
C VAL A 179 -1.76 46.10 12.00
N CYS A 180 -2.18 46.06 13.28
CA CYS A 180 -2.56 44.81 13.94
C CYS A 180 -3.76 44.14 13.25
N ARG A 181 -4.79 44.91 12.87
CA ARG A 181 -5.98 44.38 12.18
C ARG A 181 -5.62 43.81 10.81
N GLU A 182 -4.83 44.53 10.02
CA GLU A 182 -4.37 44.08 8.69
C GLU A 182 -3.57 42.78 8.80
N ARG A 183 -2.69 42.68 9.81
CA ARG A 183 -1.91 41.47 10.06
C ARG A 183 -2.79 40.28 10.45
N VAL A 184 -3.82 40.48 11.26
CA VAL A 184 -4.79 39.41 11.59
C VAL A 184 -5.51 38.93 10.32
N VAL A 185 -5.98 39.85 9.46
CA VAL A 185 -6.65 39.49 8.20
C VAL A 185 -5.71 38.69 7.29
N ALA A 186 -4.46 39.13 7.13
CA ALA A 186 -3.47 38.42 6.32
C ALA A 186 -3.21 36.99 6.85
N LEU A 187 -3.08 36.82 8.18
CA LEU A 187 -2.91 35.50 8.81
C LEU A 187 -4.15 34.62 8.62
N GLN A 188 -5.36 35.19 8.71
CA GLN A 188 -6.62 34.47 8.47
C GLN A 188 -6.72 33.99 7.01
N THR A 189 -6.32 34.82 6.04
CA THR A 189 -6.25 34.42 4.62
C THR A 189 -5.27 33.26 4.42
N LYS A 190 -4.10 33.30 5.07
CA LYS A 190 -3.11 32.21 5.04
C LYS A 190 -3.68 30.89 5.62
N ILE A 191 -4.48 30.97 6.68
CA ILE A 191 -5.17 29.79 7.27
C ILE A 191 -6.23 29.26 6.29
N ALA A 192 -7.03 30.13 5.68
CA ALA A 192 -8.07 29.72 4.74
C ALA A 192 -7.47 28.99 3.52
N ALA A 193 -6.37 29.49 2.96
CA ALA A 193 -5.66 28.84 1.86
C ALA A 193 -5.16 27.43 2.22
N ARG A 194 -4.58 27.26 3.42
CA ARG A 194 -4.11 25.96 3.93
C ARG A 194 -5.24 24.97 4.18
N ASN A 195 -6.37 25.43 4.73
CA ASN A 195 -7.56 24.59 4.90
C ASN A 195 -8.10 24.07 3.56
N GLU A 196 -8.11 24.92 2.52
CA GLU A 196 -8.58 24.49 1.19
C GLU A 196 -7.61 23.47 0.57
N ARG A 197 -6.29 23.66 0.70
CA ARG A 197 -5.30 22.65 0.26
C ARG A 197 -5.48 21.33 0.99
N MET A 198 -5.64 21.34 2.33
CA MET A 198 -5.93 20.13 3.10
C MET A 198 -7.17 19.39 2.59
N LYS A 199 -8.24 20.13 2.28
CA LYS A 199 -9.49 19.56 1.76
C LYS A 199 -9.29 18.93 0.38
N LEU A 200 -8.62 19.64 -0.54
CA LEU A 200 -8.33 19.12 -1.87
C LEU A 200 -7.43 17.88 -1.81
N LEU A 201 -6.38 17.93 -1.02
CA LEU A 201 -5.44 16.82 -0.78
C LEU A 201 -6.17 15.58 -0.25
N ALA A 202 -7.04 15.74 0.76
CA ALA A 202 -7.84 14.66 1.32
C ALA A 202 -8.82 14.03 0.32
N GLN A 203 -9.32 14.80 -0.65
CA GLN A 203 -10.26 14.31 -1.67
C GLN A 203 -9.57 13.58 -2.81
N ARG A 204 -8.44 14.11 -3.29
CA ARG A 204 -7.76 13.57 -4.47
C ARG A 204 -6.76 12.45 -4.15
N GLY A 205 -6.22 12.44 -2.94
CA GLY A 205 -5.23 11.43 -2.51
C GLY A 205 -3.90 11.50 -3.27
N THR A 206 -3.55 12.68 -3.79
CA THR A 206 -2.29 12.96 -4.47
C THR A 206 -1.59 14.15 -3.83
N PRO A 207 -0.26 14.10 -3.61
CA PRO A 207 0.47 15.17 -2.95
C PRO A 207 0.37 16.51 -3.68
N ASP A 208 0.40 17.62 -2.93
CA ASP A 208 0.57 18.96 -3.52
C ASP A 208 2.02 19.10 -4.03
N THR A 209 2.16 19.56 -5.27
CA THR A 209 3.48 19.87 -5.88
C THR A 209 3.92 21.31 -5.67
N GLU A 210 2.99 22.20 -5.32
CA GLU A 210 3.23 23.63 -5.10
C GLU A 210 3.33 23.93 -3.60
N LEU A 211 4.41 24.60 -3.20
CA LEU A 211 4.56 25.13 -1.85
C LEU A 211 3.69 26.38 -1.72
N LEU A 212 2.95 26.50 -0.61
CA LEU A 212 2.30 27.75 -0.24
C LEU A 212 3.35 28.71 0.28
N ASP A 213 3.35 29.95 -0.21
CA ASP A 213 4.26 30.99 0.27
C ASP A 213 4.14 31.15 1.80
N SER A 214 5.31 31.23 2.45
CA SER A 214 5.50 31.32 3.90
C SER A 214 4.96 32.63 4.48
#